data_AF-A0A077QLE8-F1
#
_entry.id   AF-A0A077QLE8-F1
#
_cell.length_a   1.000
_cell.length_b   1.000
_cell.length_c   1.000
_cell.angle_alpha   90.00
_cell.angle_beta   90.00
_cell.angle_gamma   90.00
#
_symmetry.space_group_name_H-M   'P 1'
#
loop_
_entity.id
_entity.type
_entity.pdbx_description
1 polymer ?
#
loop_
_entity_poly.entity_id
_entity_poly.type
_entity_poly.pdbx_seq_one_letter_code
_entity_poly.pdbx_strand_id
1 'polypeptide(L)'
;MKLLCNYHKKGYQTVAKMIERWAPTVENNTSAYIKGVAKALGVDPHQVISVDKVTLIVLAKSIIHHENGKQPYSDPVFEKAWSLL
;
A
#
# COMPACT_ATOMS: atom_id res chain seq x y z
N MET A 1 7.49 5.24 3.29
CA MET A 1 7.05 5.67 1.95
C MET A 1 8.04 5.34 0.84
N LYS A 2 9.34 5.67 0.97
CA LYS A 2 10.36 5.46 -0.08
C LYS A 2 10.38 4.06 -0.71
N LEU A 3 10.14 3.02 0.09
CA LEU A 3 10.04 1.64 -0.40
C LEU A 3 8.91 1.44 -1.42
N LEU A 4 7.72 2.00 -1.18
CA LEU A 4 6.57 1.91 -2.07
C LEU A 4 6.83 2.66 -3.39
N CYS A 5 7.49 3.83 -3.33
CA CYS A 5 7.95 4.52 -4.54
C CYS A 5 8.95 3.68 -5.34
N ASN A 6 9.87 2.99 -4.64
CA ASN A 6 10.85 2.11 -5.29
C ASN A 6 10.21 0.88 -5.92
N TYR A 7 9.13 0.34 -5.34
CA TYR A 7 8.34 -0.74 -5.96
C TYR A 7 7.75 -0.29 -7.28
N HIS A 8 7.10 0.88 -7.29
CA HIS A 8 6.55 1.45 -8.52
C HIS A 8 7.65 1.68 -9.58
N LYS A 9 8.81 2.23 -9.21
CA LYS A 9 9.98 2.41 -10.10
C LYS A 9 10.52 1.09 -10.67
N LYS A 10 10.35 -0.03 -9.96
CA LYS A 10 10.80 -1.37 -10.37
C LYS A 10 9.72 -2.18 -11.11
N GLY A 11 8.61 -1.54 -11.53
CA GLY A 11 7.56 -2.19 -12.32
C GLY A 11 6.44 -2.86 -11.49
N TYR A 12 6.48 -2.76 -10.16
CA TYR A 12 5.38 -3.17 -9.28
C TYR A 12 4.40 -2.00 -9.15
N GLN A 13 3.63 -1.76 -10.22
CA GLN A 13 2.81 -0.55 -10.37
C GLN A 13 1.33 -0.75 -10.04
N THR A 14 0.94 -1.94 -9.59
CA THR A 14 -0.45 -2.28 -9.25
C THR A 14 -0.53 -2.68 -7.79
N VAL A 15 -1.71 -2.56 -7.18
CA VAL A 15 -1.92 -3.01 -5.79
C VAL A 15 -1.55 -4.49 -5.65
N ALA A 16 -1.98 -5.33 -6.58
CA ALA A 16 -1.65 -6.76 -6.58
C ALA A 16 -0.14 -7.00 -6.53
N LYS A 17 0.61 -6.40 -7.47
CA LYS A 17 2.07 -6.57 -7.55
C LYS A 17 2.80 -6.01 -6.32
N MET A 18 2.38 -4.86 -5.81
CA MET A 18 3.02 -4.25 -4.65
C MET A 18 2.80 -5.07 -3.38
N ILE A 19 1.58 -5.58 -3.18
CA ILE A 19 1.22 -6.39 -2.01
C ILE A 19 1.79 -7.80 -2.10
N GLU A 20 1.75 -8.46 -3.26
CA GLU A 20 2.42 -9.75 -3.48
C GLU A 20 3.93 -9.66 -3.20
N ARG A 21 4.56 -8.53 -3.57
CA ARG A 21 5.97 -8.30 -3.26
C ARG A 21 6.21 -8.05 -1.78
N TRP A 22 5.27 -7.40 -1.09
CA TRP A 22 5.34 -7.09 0.33
C TRP A 22 5.13 -8.34 1.21
N ALA A 23 4.09 -9.13 0.90
CA ALA A 23 3.68 -10.32 1.62
C ALA A 23 3.38 -11.46 0.62
N PRO A 24 4.42 -12.13 0.08
CA PRO A 24 4.25 -13.27 -0.80
C PRO A 24 3.61 -14.45 -0.05
N THR A 25 2.71 -15.18 -0.70
CA THR A 25 1.96 -16.28 -0.08
C THR A 25 2.85 -17.47 0.26
N VAL A 26 2.84 -17.89 1.53
CA VAL A 26 3.09 -19.30 1.87
C VAL A 26 1.81 -19.96 2.41
N GLU A 27 0.96 -19.30 3.21
CA GLU A 27 -0.33 -19.87 3.66
C GLU A 27 -1.48 -18.86 3.93
N ASN A 28 -1.33 -17.57 3.61
CA ASN A 28 -2.34 -16.53 3.91
C ASN A 28 -3.09 -16.02 2.68
N ASN A 29 -4.32 -15.55 2.87
CA ASN A 29 -5.20 -14.95 1.85
C ASN A 29 -4.63 -13.60 1.33
N THR A 30 -3.52 -13.62 0.59
CA THR A 30 -3.00 -12.43 -0.11
C THR A 30 -4.07 -11.80 -1.01
N SER A 31 -5.01 -12.60 -1.53
CA SER A 31 -6.22 -12.14 -2.20
C SER A 31 -7.10 -11.20 -1.36
N ALA A 32 -7.28 -11.48 -0.07
CA ALA A 32 -8.06 -10.62 0.83
C ALA A 32 -7.31 -9.31 1.14
N TYR A 33 -5.99 -9.37 1.29
CA TYR A 33 -5.14 -8.19 1.48
C TYR A 33 -5.22 -7.26 0.26
N ILE A 34 -5.00 -7.81 -0.93
CA ILE A 34 -5.09 -7.09 -2.20
C ILE A 34 -6.47 -6.43 -2.35
N LYS A 35 -7.56 -7.18 -2.10
CA LYS A 35 -8.92 -6.64 -2.16
C LYS A 35 -9.16 -5.52 -1.15
N GLY A 36 -8.67 -5.65 0.08
CA GLY A 36 -8.80 -4.63 1.11
C GLY A 36 -8.09 -3.34 0.76
N VAL A 37 -6.85 -3.43 0.28
CA VAL A 37 -6.04 -2.28 -0.13
C VAL A 37 -6.62 -1.61 -1.37
N ALA A 38 -7.02 -2.39 -2.39
CA ALA A 38 -7.64 -1.88 -3.60
C ALA A 38 -8.97 -1.15 -3.31
N LYS A 39 -9.79 -1.72 -2.41
CA LYS A 39 -11.03 -1.08 -1.95
C LYS A 39 -10.78 0.23 -1.22
N ALA A 40 -9.77 0.29 -0.35
CA ALA A 40 -9.43 1.52 0.37
C ALA A 40 -8.95 2.64 -0.57
N LEU A 41 -8.27 2.25 -1.66
CA LEU A 41 -7.81 3.17 -2.70
C LEU A 41 -8.88 3.51 -3.74
N GLY A 42 -9.99 2.77 -3.81
CA GLY A 42 -11.02 2.95 -4.84
C GLY A 42 -10.54 2.54 -6.25
N VAL A 43 -9.64 1.56 -6.32
CA VAL A 43 -8.95 1.16 -7.56
C VAL A 43 -9.19 -0.31 -7.88
N ASP A 44 -9.06 -0.69 -9.15
CA ASP A 44 -8.93 -2.09 -9.53
C ASP A 44 -7.56 -2.65 -9.06
N PRO A 45 -7.48 -3.87 -8.49
CA PRO A 45 -6.22 -4.45 -8.02
C PRO A 45 -5.09 -4.55 -9.06
N HIS A 46 -5.45 -4.67 -10.34
CA HIS A 46 -4.54 -4.85 -11.47
C HIS A 46 -4.34 -3.58 -12.28
N GLN A 47 -5.05 -2.48 -11.98
CA GLN A 47 -4.76 -1.21 -12.63
C GLN A 47 -3.47 -0.59 -12.12
N VAL A 48 -2.80 0.14 -13.02
CA VAL A 48 -1.63 0.94 -12.67
C VAL A 48 -2.09 2.09 -11.77
N ILE A 49 -1.48 2.22 -10.60
CA ILE A 49 -1.76 3.29 -9.65
C ILE A 49 -0.66 4.35 -9.70
N SER A 50 -1.03 5.61 -9.45
CA SER A 50 -0.07 6.68 -9.18
C SER A 50 0.64 6.46 -7.85
N VAL A 51 1.82 7.06 -7.67
CA VAL A 51 2.50 7.14 -6.36
C VAL A 51 2.52 8.57 -5.84
N ASP A 52 1.39 9.27 -6.03
CA ASP A 52 1.17 10.57 -5.39
C ASP A 52 0.97 10.44 -3.88
N LYS A 53 0.93 11.59 -3.22
CA LYS A 53 0.80 11.70 -1.77
C LYS A 53 -0.42 10.95 -1.23
N VAL A 54 -1.59 11.12 -1.86
CA VAL A 54 -2.84 10.53 -1.36
C VAL A 54 -2.76 9.01 -1.49
N THR A 55 -2.37 8.52 -2.67
CA THR A 55 -2.25 7.07 -2.91
C THR A 55 -1.25 6.42 -1.95
N LEU A 56 -0.08 7.01 -1.74
CA LEU A 56 0.92 6.44 -0.83
C LEU A 56 0.46 6.43 0.64
N ILE A 57 -0.23 7.48 1.08
CA ILE A 57 -0.73 7.57 2.45
C ILE A 57 -1.82 6.52 2.68
N VAL A 58 -2.79 6.40 1.76
CA VAL A 58 -3.85 5.39 1.86
C VAL A 58 -3.25 3.99 1.81
N LEU A 59 -2.33 3.73 0.87
CA LEU A 59 -1.64 2.44 0.77
C LEU A 59 -0.91 2.07 2.07
N ALA A 60 -0.15 3.01 2.65
CA ALA A 60 0.55 2.77 3.91
C ALA A 60 -0.42 2.52 5.08
N LYS A 61 -1.52 3.29 5.17
CA LYS A 61 -2.55 3.09 6.20
C LYS A 61 -3.20 1.71 6.08
N SER A 62 -3.54 1.29 4.86
CA SER A 62 -4.13 -0.02 4.60
C SER A 62 -3.17 -1.16 4.96
N ILE A 63 -1.89 -1.03 4.64
CA ILE A 63 -0.85 -2.00 5.04
C ILE A 63 -0.79 -2.07 6.57
N ILE A 64 -0.62 -0.94 7.25
CA ILE A 64 -0.53 -0.91 8.73
C ILE A 64 -1.76 -1.54 9.38
N HIS A 65 -2.96 -1.23 8.88
CA HIS A 65 -4.20 -1.80 9.38
C HIS A 65 -4.27 -3.31 9.19
N HIS A 66 -3.85 -3.82 8.02
CA HIS A 66 -3.86 -5.24 7.74
C HIS A 66 -2.86 -6.02 8.62
N GLU A 67 -1.64 -5.50 8.76
CA GLU A 67 -0.59 -6.16 9.55
C GLU A 67 -0.85 -6.14 11.06
N ASN A 68 -1.45 -5.05 11.58
CA ASN A 68 -1.60 -4.84 13.02
C ASN A 68 -3.05 -4.93 13.52
N GLY A 69 -4.01 -5.18 12.62
CA GLY A 69 -5.46 -5.10 12.90
C GLY A 69 -5.99 -3.68 13.18
N LYS A 70 -5.11 -2.68 13.20
CA LYS A 70 -5.45 -1.26 13.43
C LYS A 70 -4.42 -0.34 12.81
N GLN A 71 -4.83 0.90 12.53
CA GLN A 71 -3.96 1.96 12.08
C GLN A 71 -3.95 3.05 13.17
N PRO A 72 -2.97 3.04 14.11
CA PRO A 72 -3.02 3.89 15.30
C PRO A 72 -2.35 5.27 15.11
N TYR A 73 -1.72 5.51 13.96
CA TYR A 73 -0.97 6.74 13.70
C TYR A 73 -1.88 7.83 13.13
N SER A 74 -1.67 9.06 13.56
CA SER A 74 -2.40 10.23 13.04
C SER A 74 -1.85 10.70 11.69
N ASP A 75 -2.65 11.49 10.97
CA ASP A 75 -2.28 12.05 9.66
C ASP A 75 -0.93 12.80 9.64
N PRO A 76 -0.58 13.61 10.66
CA PRO A 76 0.73 14.29 10.70
C PRO A 76 1.94 13.34 10.60
N VAL A 77 1.81 12.09 11.04
CA VAL A 77 2.87 11.09 10.91
C VAL A 77 3.11 10.74 9.44
N PHE A 78 2.02 10.58 8.68
CA PHE A 78 2.08 10.28 7.25
C PHE A 78 2.54 11.48 6.42
N GLU A 79 2.12 12.68 6.82
CA GLU A 79 2.58 13.95 6.25
C GLU A 79 4.09 14.12 6.40
N LYS A 80 4.61 13.90 7.61
CA LYS A 80 6.05 13.91 7.86
C LYS A 80 6.78 12.81 7.09
N ALA A 81 6.19 11.62 6.98
CA ALA A 81 6.77 10.54 6.20
C ALA A 81 6.82 10.86 4.69
N TRP A 82 5.86 11.63 4.18
CA TRP A 82 5.86 12.14 2.81
C TRP A 82 6.92 13.24 2.60
N SER A 83 7.10 14.15 3.57
CA SER A 83 8.10 15.23 3.45
C SER A 83 9.56 14.75 3.45
N LEU A 84 9.80 13.47 3.79
CA LEU A 84 11.12 12.84 3.84
C LEU A 84 11.42 11.95 2.61
N LEU A 85 10.51 11.91 1.63
CA LEU A 85 10.70 11.20 0.36
C LEU A 85 11.71 11.89 -0.55
#